data_AF-A0A2G9YMN6-F1
#
_entry.id   AF-A0A2G9YMN6-F1
#
_cell.length_a   1.000
_cell.length_b   1.000
_cell.length_c   1.000
_cell.angle_alpha   90.00
_cell.angle_beta   90.00
_cell.angle_gamma   90.00
#
_symmetry.space_group_name_H-M   'P 1'
#
loop_
_entity.id
_entity.type
_entity.pdbx_description
1 polymer ?
#
loop_
_entity_poly.entity_id
_entity_poly.type
_entity_poly.pdbx_seq_one_letter_code
_entity_poly.pdbx_strand_id
1 'polypeptide(L)' 'SGLERELLLQINKLKIGPMGLGGKTTALAVNIEAYPTHIAGLPVAVNISCHALRSATAVL' A
#
# COMPACT_ATOMS: atom_id res chain seq x y z
N SER A 1 2.17 -13.03 -0.84
CA SER A 1 3.18 -11.97 -1.07
C SER A 1 3.42 -11.59 -2.53
N GLY A 2 2.95 -12.35 -3.54
CA GLY A 2 3.17 -11.97 -4.96
C GLY A 2 2.48 -10.66 -5.38
N LEU A 3 1.21 -10.50 -5.03
CA LEU A 3 0.39 -9.34 -5.41
C LEU A 3 0.92 -8.02 -4.84
N GLU A 4 1.36 -8.00 -3.58
CA GLU A 4 1.95 -6.81 -2.94
C GLU A 4 3.22 -6.36 -3.67
N ARG A 5 4.10 -7.31 -4.00
CA ARG A 5 5.34 -7.02 -4.73
C ARG A 5 5.04 -6.52 -6.14
N GLU A 6 4.07 -7.13 -6.82
CA GLU A 6 3.64 -6.69 -8.13
C GLU A 6 3.07 -5.28 -8.10
N LEU A 7 2.15 -4.98 -7.17
CA LEU A 7 1.58 -3.65 -7.00
C LEU A 7 2.65 -2.61 -6.65
N LEU A 8 3.58 -2.93 -5.75
CA LEU A 8 4.68 -2.02 -5.42
C LEU A 8 5.53 -1.68 -6.66
N LEU A 9 5.82 -2.67 -7.51
CA LEU A 9 6.52 -2.44 -8.78
C LEU A 9 5.69 -1.60 -9.74
N GLN A 10 4.39 -1.88 -9.88
CA GLN A 10 3.51 -1.12 -10.77
C GLN A 10 3.36 0.33 -10.32
N ILE A 11 3.15 0.58 -9.02
CA ILE A 11 3.04 1.92 -8.44
C ILE A 11 4.32 2.73 -8.68
N ASN A 12 5.49 2.14 -8.43
CA ASN A 12 6.77 2.83 -8.66
C ASN A 12 7.11 3.02 -10.15
N LYS A 13 6.48 2.26 -11.06
CA LYS A 13 6.57 2.50 -12.51
C LYS A 13 5.78 3.72 -12.98
N LEU A 14 4.82 4.22 -12.21
CA LEU A 14 4.05 5.42 -12.55
C LEU A 14 4.90 6.71 -12.53
N LYS A 15 6.10 6.67 -11.93
CA LYS A 15 7.05 7.79 -11.86
C LYS A 15 6.51 9.06 -11.20
N ILE A 16 5.44 8.96 -10.41
CA ILE A 16 4.88 10.08 -9.63
C ILE A 16 5.93 10.62 -8.65
N GLY A 17 6.76 9.74 -8.07
CA GLY A 17 7.81 10.09 -7.12
C GLY A 17 7.31 10.61 -5.76
N PRO A 18 8.23 11.00 -4.87
CA PRO A 18 7.89 11.54 -3.57
C PRO A 18 7.15 12.89 -3.72
N MET A 19 6.07 13.06 -2.97
CA MET A 19 5.22 14.27 -2.99
C MET A 19 4.66 14.65 -4.38
N GLY A 20 4.69 13.75 -5.36
CA GLY A 20 4.25 14.04 -6.73
C GLY A 20 5.24 14.85 -7.57
N LEU A 21 6.48 15.01 -7.12
CA LEU A 21 7.51 15.82 -7.79
C LEU A 21 8.30 15.04 -8.86
N GLY A 22 7.83 13.86 -9.24
CA GLY A 22 8.52 12.95 -10.13
C GLY A 22 9.60 12.13 -9.41
N GLY A 23 10.01 11.01 -10.01
CA GLY A 23 11.09 10.19 -9.48
C GLY A 23 10.87 8.69 -9.63
N LYS A 24 11.74 7.88 -9.02
CA LYS A 24 11.68 6.41 -9.14
C LYS A 24 10.83 5.74 -8.06
N THR A 25 10.59 6.42 -6.94
CA THR A 25 9.96 5.82 -5.75
C THR A 25 8.75 6.64 -5.33
N THR A 26 7.57 6.11 -5.56
CA THR A 26 6.26 6.64 -5.14
C THR A 26 5.78 5.98 -3.86
N ALA A 27 5.97 4.66 -3.72
CA ALA A 27 5.60 3.90 -2.53
C ALA A 27 6.80 3.12 -2.00
N LEU A 28 6.92 3.07 -0.67
CA LEU A 28 7.97 2.32 0.03
C LEU A 28 7.57 0.85 0.25
N ALA A 29 6.29 0.60 0.51
CA ALA A 29 5.73 -0.72 0.72
C ALA A 29 4.24 -0.72 0.37
N VAL A 30 3.70 -1.92 0.12
CA VAL A 30 2.28 -2.20 -0.04
C VAL A 30 1.97 -3.38 0.87
N ASN A 31 0.92 -3.28 1.66
CA ASN A 31 0.45 -4.35 2.54
C ASN A 31 -1.02 -4.63 2.24
N ILE A 32 -1.38 -5.89 2.01
CA ILE A 32 -2.73 -6.32 1.66
C ILE A 32 -3.28 -7.22 2.75
N GLU A 33 -4.38 -6.79 3.36
CA GLU A 33 -5.13 -7.56 4.33
C GLU A 33 -6.38 -8.13 3.65
N ALA A 34 -6.44 -9.45 3.51
CA ALA A 34 -7.54 -10.15 2.85
C ALA A 34 -8.50 -10.75 3.89
N TYR A 35 -9.79 -10.52 3.70
CA TYR A 35 -10.85 -11.02 4.59
C TYR A 35 -11.97 -11.69 3.77
N PRO A 36 -12.67 -12.69 4.35
CA PRO A 36 -13.80 -13.31 3.69
C PRO A 36 -14.94 -12.30 3.46
N THR A 37 -15.67 -12.47 2.37
CA THR A 37 -16.81 -11.63 1.99
C THR A 37 -17.93 -12.47 1.37
N HIS A 38 -19.14 -11.92 1.28
CA HIS A 38 -20.26 -12.55 0.61
C HIS A 38 -19.99 -12.71 -0.90
N ILE A 39 -20.37 -13.83 -1.52
CA ILE A 39 -20.04 -14.10 -2.94
C ILE A 39 -20.53 -13.01 -3.90
N ALA A 40 -21.64 -12.34 -3.58
CA ALA A 40 -22.19 -11.25 -4.38
C ALA A 40 -21.53 -9.89 -4.16
N GLY A 41 -20.51 -9.78 -3.28
CA GLY A 41 -19.88 -8.51 -2.95
C GLY A 41 -18.39 -8.64 -2.65
N LEU A 42 -17.60 -7.69 -3.15
CA LEU A 42 -16.17 -7.61 -2.86
C LEU A 42 -15.83 -6.20 -2.36
N PRO A 43 -15.96 -5.94 -1.04
CA PRO A 43 -15.58 -4.65 -0.47
C PRO A 43 -14.06 -4.52 -0.54
N VAL A 44 -13.59 -3.38 -1.05
CA VAL A 44 -12.15 -3.07 -1.15
C VAL A 44 -11.94 -1.66 -0.61
N ALA A 45 -10.94 -1.52 0.24
CA ALA A 45 -10.50 -0.23 0.77
C ALA A 45 -9.01 -0.05 0.50
N VAL A 46 -8.62 1.18 0.17
CA VAL A 46 -7.22 1.57 0.00
C VAL A 46 -6.93 2.67 1.02
N ASN A 47 -5.90 2.44 1.85
CA ASN A 47 -5.42 3.42 2.81
C ASN A 47 -3.97 3.78 2.50
N ILE A 48 -3.61 5.06 2.64
CA ILE A 48 -2.26 5.55 2.37
C ILE A 48 -1.68 6.10 3.67
N SER A 49 -0.51 5.57 4.04
CA SER A 49 0.29 6.13 5.13
C SER A 49 1.25 7.18 4.59
N CYS A 50 1.33 8.33 5.26
CA CYS A 50 2.20 9.42 4.85
C CYS A 50 3.63 9.26 5.41
N HIS A 51 4.49 10.23 5.11
CA HIS A 51 5.87 10.26 5.61
C HIS A 51 5.97 10.25 7.14
N ALA A 52 4.95 10.74 7.84
CA ALA A 52 4.89 10.76 9.30
C ALA A 52 4.17 9.53 9.89
N LEU A 53 4.26 8.37 9.22
CA LEU A 53 3.71 7.11 9.74
C LEU A 53 4.36 6.78 11.09
N ARG A 54 3.56 6.82 12.15
CA ARG A 54 3.96 6.47 13.52
C ARG A 54 3.07 5.35 14.01
N SER A 55 3.67 4.22 14.35
CA SER A 55 2.99 3.06 14.92
C SER A 55 3.86 2.46 16.03
N ALA A 56 3.24 2.02 17.11
CA ALA A 56 3.91 1.37 18.24
C ALA A 56 3.02 0.25 18.80
N THR A 57 3.64 -0.83 19.26
CA THR A 57 2.96 -1.95 19.91
C THR A 57 3.75 -2.36 21.14
N ALA A 58 3.07 -2.63 22.25
CA ALA A 58 3.67 -3.11 23.49
C ALA A 58 2.90 -4.34 23.98
N VAL A 59 3.63 -5.31 24.54
CA VAL A 59 3.07 -6.42 25.30
C VAL A 59 3.39 -6.15 26.76
N LEU A 60 2.36 -6.15 27.60
CA LEU A 60 2.47 -5.88 29.04
C LEU A 60 2.79 -7.17 29.81
#